data_AF-A0AAE0BMU3-F1
#
_entry.id   AF-A0AAE0BMU3-F1
#
_cell.length_a   1.000
_cell.length_b   1.000
_cell.length_c   1.000
_cell.angle_alpha   90.00
_cell.angle_beta   90.00
_cell.angle_gamma   90.00
#
_symmetry.space_group_name_H-M   'P 1'
#
loop_
_entity.id
_entity.type
_entity.pdbx_description
1 polymer ?
#
loop_
_entity_poly.entity_id
_entity_poly.type
_entity_poly.pdbx_seq_one_letter_code
_entity_poly.pdbx_strand_id
1 'polypeptide(L)'
;MNSVDLADQHRNQYRMDGPWMRQKKWWWAIFLWALEAAWGNAYLCYRQMCVQAKKDKYLSHRKFLEAGAKRFCGFSPAPLNCEPDRRQSVSSNESVSGKRAVKLTSKMMDNMITRFVGKHPMKSLVNVTHCQWCKFKVKVAGEKRKRDLSADSVDDEKKNPRAQFGCEACNVWFCGPECWNEFHGLT
;
A
#
# COMPACT_ATOMS: atom_id res chain seq x y z
N MET A 1 -11.18 28.95 -2.16
CA MET A 1 -11.55 28.39 -0.84
C MET A 1 -10.86 27.04 -0.59
N ASN A 2 -10.97 26.04 -1.47
CA ASN A 2 -10.36 24.71 -1.27
C ASN A 2 -8.81 24.66 -1.21
N SER A 3 -8.09 25.73 -1.59
CA SER A 3 -6.62 25.72 -1.63
C SER A 3 -5.98 25.67 -0.24
N VAL A 4 -6.62 26.29 0.75
CA VAL A 4 -6.13 26.30 2.14
C VAL A 4 -6.36 24.93 2.78
N ASP A 5 -7.54 24.34 2.57
CA ASP A 5 -7.89 23.01 3.09
C ASP A 5 -7.00 21.90 2.48
N LEU A 6 -6.69 21.99 1.19
CA LEU A 6 -5.76 21.09 0.52
C LEU A 6 -4.34 21.21 1.09
N ALA A 7 -3.89 22.42 1.41
CA ALA A 7 -2.60 22.62 2.05
C ALA A 7 -2.58 22.00 3.45
N ASP A 8 -3.65 22.14 4.22
CA ASP A 8 -3.81 21.55 5.54
C ASP A 8 -3.83 20.01 5.50
N GLN A 9 -4.55 19.44 4.53
CA GLN A 9 -4.55 18.00 4.29
C GLN A 9 -3.16 17.48 3.94
N HIS A 10 -2.43 18.21 3.10
CA HIS A 10 -1.07 17.84 2.72
C HIS A 10 -0.12 17.89 3.92
N ARG A 11 -0.25 18.89 4.80
CA ARG A 11 0.58 19.00 6.02
C ARG A 11 0.28 17.88 7.01
N ASN A 12 -0.99 17.51 7.18
CA ASN A 12 -1.41 16.41 8.03
C ASN A 12 -0.73 15.07 7.68
N GLN A 13 -0.36 14.87 6.41
CA GLN A 13 0.32 13.65 5.97
C GLN A 13 1.79 13.55 6.43
N TYR A 14 2.48 14.68 6.61
CA TYR A 14 3.90 14.74 7.01
C TYR A 14 4.08 15.38 8.39
N ARG A 15 3.02 15.34 9.18
CA ARG A 15 2.88 16.03 10.44
C ARG A 15 3.93 15.54 11.46
N MET A 16 4.66 16.48 12.03
CA MET A 16 5.71 16.24 13.02
C MET A 16 5.15 16.20 14.45
N ASP A 17 4.01 16.85 14.73
CA ASP A 17 3.32 16.83 16.03
C ASP A 17 2.55 15.53 16.32
N GLY A 18 3.20 14.37 16.13
CA GLY A 18 2.62 13.07 16.50
C GLY A 18 2.37 12.93 18.00
N PRO A 19 1.63 11.88 18.43
CA PRO A 19 1.30 11.63 19.85
C PRO A 19 2.51 11.64 20.80
N TRP A 20 3.69 11.36 20.24
CA TRP A 20 4.95 11.17 20.94
C TRP A 20 5.78 12.46 21.10
N MET A 21 5.43 13.55 20.38
CA MET A 21 6.11 14.85 20.43
C MET A 21 5.17 15.98 20.90
N ARG A 22 4.35 15.70 21.92
CA ARG A 22 3.48 16.71 22.51
C ARG A 22 4.27 17.67 23.41
N GLN A 23 4.53 18.87 22.91
CA GLN A 23 5.21 19.93 23.65
C GLN A 23 4.23 20.67 24.58
N LYS A 24 4.67 21.02 25.81
CA LYS A 24 3.83 21.72 26.80
C LYS A 24 3.71 23.23 26.55
N LYS A 25 4.63 23.82 25.79
CA LYS A 25 4.61 25.27 25.50
C LYS A 25 3.84 25.51 24.21
N TRP A 26 2.82 26.37 24.26
CA TRP A 26 1.92 26.64 23.11
C TRP A 26 2.65 27.17 21.87
N TRP A 27 3.73 27.94 22.05
CA TRP A 27 4.48 28.49 20.93
C TRP A 27 5.21 27.42 20.10
N TRP A 28 5.48 26.23 20.67
CA TRP A 28 6.04 25.10 19.91
C TRP A 28 5.09 24.64 18.80
N ALA A 29 3.77 24.71 19.02
CA ALA A 29 2.79 24.37 17.99
C ALA A 29 2.91 25.34 16.80
N ILE A 30 3.11 26.63 17.06
CA ILE A 30 3.30 27.66 16.02
C ILE A 30 4.63 27.44 15.29
N PHE A 31 5.70 27.15 16.02
CA PHE A 31 7.01 26.89 15.43
C PHE A 31 6.99 25.67 14.49
N LEU A 32 6.44 24.54 14.95
CA LEU A 32 6.33 23.32 14.14
C LEU A 32 5.44 23.53 12.92
N TRP A 33 4.33 24.25 13.10
CA TRP A 33 3.46 24.66 12.00
C TRP A 33 4.22 25.49 10.94
N ALA A 34 5.01 26.47 11.37
CA ALA A 34 5.78 27.32 10.47
C ALA A 34 6.88 26.54 9.74
N LEU A 35 7.54 25.63 10.45
CA LEU A 35 8.55 24.73 9.89
C LEU A 35 7.93 23.85 8.79
N GLU A 36 6.81 23.19 9.07
CA GLU A 36 6.11 22.35 8.08
C GLU A 36 5.66 23.13 6.85
N ALA A 37 5.14 24.35 7.05
CA ALA A 37 4.78 25.24 5.95
C ALA A 37 5.99 25.63 5.10
N ALA A 38 7.14 25.92 5.72
CA ALA A 38 8.38 26.23 5.02
C ALA A 38 8.87 25.05 4.17
N TRP A 39 8.85 23.83 4.69
CA TRP A 39 9.21 22.63 3.93
C TRP A 39 8.28 22.36 2.74
N GLY A 40 6.96 22.55 2.92
CA GLY A 40 5.99 22.45 1.83
C GLY A 40 6.27 23.47 0.72
N ASN A 41 6.54 24.72 1.07
CA ASN A 41 6.88 25.78 0.12
C ASN A 41 8.22 25.53 -0.59
N ALA A 42 9.21 25.02 0.13
CA ALA A 42 10.50 24.64 -0.46
C ALA A 42 10.34 23.56 -1.54
N TYR A 43 9.45 22.58 -1.32
CA TYR A 43 9.14 21.56 -2.33
C TYR A 43 8.44 22.14 -3.57
N LEU A 44 7.55 23.12 -3.39
CA LEU A 44 6.91 23.81 -4.53
C LEU A 44 7.94 24.55 -5.37
N CYS A 45 8.86 25.27 -4.73
CA CYS A 45 9.97 25.95 -5.40
C CYS A 45 10.86 24.94 -6.15
N TYR A 46 11.22 23.83 -5.51
CA TYR A 46 11.99 22.76 -6.14
C TYR A 46 11.30 22.21 -7.40
N ARG A 47 9.99 21.95 -7.33
CA ARG A 47 9.22 21.45 -8.46
C ARG A 47 9.19 22.45 -9.62
N GLN A 48 8.99 23.74 -9.32
CA GLN A 48 9.03 24.80 -10.34
C GLN A 48 10.40 24.88 -11.01
N MET A 49 11.49 24.79 -10.24
CA MET A 49 12.85 24.78 -10.77
C MET A 49 13.12 23.56 -11.66
N CYS A 50 12.63 22.37 -11.29
CA CYS A 50 12.77 21.18 -12.13
C CYS A 50 12.03 21.29 -13.46
N VAL A 51 10.82 21.88 -13.45
CA VAL A 51 10.04 22.14 -14.66
C VAL A 51 10.75 23.14 -15.57
N GLN A 52 11.27 24.24 -15.01
CA GLN A 52 12.04 25.23 -15.77
C GLN A 52 13.32 24.64 -16.36
N ALA A 53 13.99 23.76 -15.62
CA ALA A 53 15.19 23.05 -16.07
C ALA A 53 14.93 21.89 -17.04
N LYS A 54 13.67 21.71 -17.50
CA LYS A 54 13.24 20.60 -18.38
C LYS A 54 13.69 19.22 -17.89
N LYS A 55 13.68 19.01 -16.57
CA LYS A 55 13.99 17.70 -15.98
C LYS A 55 12.74 16.83 -16.03
N ASP A 56 12.80 15.75 -16.81
CA ASP A 56 11.71 14.76 -16.91
C ASP A 56 11.43 14.02 -15.60
N LYS A 57 12.43 13.98 -14.70
CA LYS A 57 12.36 13.25 -13.43
C LYS A 57 12.70 14.19 -12.27
N TYR A 58 11.80 14.29 -11.31
CA TYR A 58 12.00 15.00 -10.05
C TYR A 58 11.57 14.14 -8.86
N LEU A 59 12.06 14.52 -7.69
CA LEU A 59 11.86 13.78 -6.44
C LEU A 59 10.41 13.92 -5.97
N SER A 60 9.86 12.85 -5.41
CA SER A 60 8.60 12.91 -4.68
C SER A 60 8.78 13.74 -3.40
N HIS A 61 7.73 14.43 -2.95
CA HIS A 61 7.76 15.23 -1.71
C HIS A 61 8.37 14.48 -0.52
N ARG A 62 7.96 13.24 -0.25
CA ARG A 62 8.55 12.40 0.80
C ARG A 62 10.07 12.22 0.64
N LYS A 63 10.54 11.88 -0.57
CA LYS A 63 11.98 11.72 -0.83
C LYS A 63 12.73 13.04 -0.77
N PHE A 64 12.09 14.15 -1.14
CA PHE A 64 12.64 15.49 -0.99
C PHE A 64 12.86 15.84 0.49
N LEU A 65 11.85 15.59 1.35
CA LEU A 65 11.97 15.77 2.80
C LEU A 65 13.04 14.85 3.39
N GLU A 66 13.08 13.59 2.98
CA GLU A 66 14.08 12.62 3.42
C GLU A 66 15.51 13.07 3.03
N ALA A 67 15.70 13.55 1.79
CA ALA A 67 16.98 14.07 1.33
C ALA A 67 17.40 15.33 2.09
N GLY A 68 16.46 16.25 2.33
CA GLY A 68 16.67 17.45 3.12
C GLY A 68 17.05 17.13 4.56
N ALA A 69 16.33 16.22 5.21
CA ALA A 69 16.60 15.78 6.58
C ALA A 69 17.98 15.11 6.71
N LYS A 70 18.32 14.20 5.79
CA LYS A 70 19.66 13.58 5.75
C LYS A 70 20.76 14.63 5.65
N ARG A 71 20.59 15.60 4.76
CA ARG A 71 21.56 16.69 4.57
C ARG A 71 21.64 17.61 5.79
N PHE A 72 20.52 17.91 6.43
CA PHE A 72 20.47 18.71 7.66
C PHE A 72 21.19 18.02 8.82
N CYS A 73 21.06 16.70 8.95
CA CYS A 73 21.74 15.90 9.98
C CYS A 73 23.21 15.56 9.64
N GLY A 74 23.78 16.13 8.58
CA GLY A 74 25.17 15.86 8.18
C GLY A 74 25.42 14.48 7.56
N PHE A 75 24.37 13.72 7.26
CA PHE A 75 24.48 12.50 6.47
C PHE A 75 24.76 12.89 5.01
N SER A 76 25.96 12.59 4.51
CA SER A 76 26.29 12.71 3.09
C SER A 76 25.47 11.67 2.31
N PRO A 77 24.45 12.07 1.53
CA PRO A 77 23.72 11.10 0.74
C PRO A 77 24.55 10.76 -0.51
N ALA A 78 24.62 9.47 -0.85
CA ALA A 78 24.94 9.02 -2.21
C ALA A 78 24.14 9.85 -3.24
N PRO A 79 24.65 10.07 -4.46
CA PRO A 79 23.99 10.92 -5.46
C PRO A 79 22.51 10.59 -5.53
N LEU A 80 21.67 11.62 -5.37
CA LEU A 80 20.21 11.51 -5.38
C LEU A 80 19.76 11.01 -6.75
N ASN A 81 19.70 9.69 -6.93
CA ASN A 81 19.11 9.11 -8.12
C ASN A 81 17.63 9.49 -8.13
N CYS A 82 17.24 10.26 -9.16
CA CYS A 82 15.86 10.65 -9.44
C CYS A 82 15.08 9.42 -9.94
N GLU A 83 14.97 8.41 -9.10
CA GLU A 83 14.13 7.24 -9.33
C GLU A 83 12.67 7.67 -9.06
N PRO A 84 11.79 7.59 -10.09
CA PRO A 84 10.42 8.07 -9.98
C PRO A 84 9.70 7.28 -8.90
N ASP A 85 9.23 7.98 -7.87
CA ASP A 85 8.22 7.42 -6.98
C ASP A 85 6.92 7.40 -7.77
N ARG A 86 6.37 6.21 -8.01
CA ARG A 86 5.06 6.00 -8.63
C ARG A 86 3.99 6.63 -7.72
N ARG A 87 3.84 7.96 -7.77
CA ARG A 87 2.70 8.64 -7.17
C ARG A 87 1.48 8.21 -7.95
N GLN A 88 0.59 7.49 -7.27
CA GLN A 88 -0.79 7.35 -7.69
C GLN A 88 -1.34 8.76 -7.88
N SER A 89 -1.48 9.15 -9.14
CA SER A 89 -2.35 10.23 -9.56
C SER A 89 -3.73 9.94 -8.98
N VAL A 90 -4.22 10.82 -8.11
CA VAL A 90 -5.66 10.98 -7.94
C VAL A 90 -6.10 11.81 -9.16
N SER A 91 -6.06 11.16 -10.32
CA SER A 91 -6.76 11.58 -11.51
C SER A 91 -8.17 11.04 -11.35
N SER A 92 -9.14 11.95 -11.29
CA SER A 92 -10.57 11.65 -11.27
C SER A 92 -11.08 11.00 -12.55
N ASN A 93 -10.21 10.44 -13.40
CA ASN A 93 -10.52 9.64 -14.58
C ASN A 93 -9.28 8.80 -14.96
N GLU A 94 -8.90 7.84 -14.12
CA GLU A 94 -7.89 6.83 -14.47
C GLU A 94 -8.46 5.41 -14.39
N SER A 95 -8.50 4.78 -15.56
CA SER A 95 -8.62 3.34 -15.71
C SER A 95 -7.67 2.60 -14.75
N VAL A 96 -8.27 1.77 -13.90
CA VAL A 96 -7.66 0.99 -12.83
C VAL A 96 -6.51 0.12 -13.35
N SER A 97 -5.28 0.60 -13.25
CA SER A 97 -4.08 -0.24 -13.25
C SER A 97 -4.05 -0.99 -11.92
N GLY A 98 -4.70 -2.15 -11.88
CA GLY A 98 -4.91 -2.95 -10.67
C GLY A 98 -3.62 -3.36 -9.98
N LYS A 99 -3.57 -3.18 -8.65
CA LYS A 99 -2.63 -3.90 -7.79
C LYS A 99 -2.82 -5.40 -8.08
N ARG A 100 -1.79 -6.08 -8.58
CA ARG A 100 -1.81 -7.54 -8.76
C ARG A 100 -2.10 -8.19 -7.41
N ALA A 101 -2.99 -9.18 -7.37
CA ALA A 101 -3.23 -9.91 -6.12
C ALA A 101 -1.98 -10.63 -5.64
N VAL A 102 -1.87 -10.72 -4.32
CA VAL A 102 -0.75 -11.40 -3.68
C VAL A 102 -0.96 -12.90 -3.82
N LYS A 103 0.11 -13.66 -4.08
CA LYS A 103 0.06 -15.12 -4.11
C LYS A 103 0.04 -15.64 -2.67
N LEU A 104 -0.98 -16.43 -2.32
CA LEU A 104 -1.09 -17.07 -1.01
C LEU A 104 0.06 -18.08 -0.78
N THR A 105 0.69 -18.01 0.38
CA THR A 105 1.74 -18.94 0.84
C THR A 105 1.43 -19.43 2.25
N SER A 106 1.97 -20.58 2.66
CA SER A 106 1.73 -21.15 4.01
C SER A 106 2.10 -20.17 5.13
N LYS A 107 3.25 -19.48 5.01
CA LYS A 107 3.71 -18.48 5.99
C LYS A 107 2.76 -17.28 6.14
N MET A 108 1.97 -16.97 5.11
CA MET A 108 0.96 -15.91 5.20
C MET A 108 -0.24 -16.34 6.04
N MET A 109 -0.58 -17.64 6.06
CA MET A 109 -1.65 -18.18 6.91
C MET A 109 -1.26 -18.16 8.38
N ASP A 110 -0.02 -18.55 8.70
CA ASP A 110 0.47 -18.61 10.07
C ASP A 110 0.49 -17.21 10.72
N ASN A 111 0.83 -16.18 9.94
CA ASN A 111 0.83 -14.78 10.37
C ASN A 111 -0.55 -14.10 10.33
N MET A 112 -1.59 -14.77 9.85
CA MET A 112 -2.95 -14.19 9.79
C MET A 112 -3.71 -14.33 11.10
N ILE A 113 -3.39 -15.34 11.93
CA ILE A 113 -4.00 -15.54 13.25
C ILE A 113 -3.82 -14.30 14.16
N THR A 114 -2.73 -13.55 13.98
CA THR A 114 -2.44 -12.35 14.78
C THR A 114 -2.99 -11.03 14.21
N ARG A 115 -3.67 -11.06 13.04
CA ARG A 115 -4.17 -9.84 12.34
C ARG A 115 -5.69 -9.61 12.46
N PHE A 116 -6.40 -10.42 13.22
CA PHE A 116 -7.88 -10.46 13.27
C PHE A 116 -8.60 -9.33 14.02
N VAL A 117 -7.99 -8.17 14.22
CA VAL A 117 -8.65 -7.01 14.85
C VAL A 117 -8.82 -5.90 13.81
N GLY A 118 -9.78 -6.05 12.90
CA GLY A 118 -10.07 -5.01 11.91
C GLY A 118 -11.24 -5.32 10.97
N LYS A 119 -11.91 -4.26 10.48
CA LYS A 119 -12.89 -4.36 9.39
C LYS A 119 -12.16 -4.66 8.09
N HIS A 120 -12.53 -5.73 7.39
CA HIS A 120 -12.00 -6.07 6.08
C HIS A 120 -12.97 -5.61 4.97
N PRO A 121 -12.65 -4.56 4.19
CA PRO A 121 -13.53 -4.08 3.15
C PRO A 121 -13.53 -5.03 1.94
N MET A 122 -14.72 -5.37 1.47
CA MET A 122 -14.94 -6.10 0.22
C MET A 122 -14.93 -5.14 -0.97
N LYS A 123 -14.29 -5.55 -2.06
CA LYS A 123 -14.42 -4.94 -3.38
C LYS A 123 -14.98 -5.94 -4.39
N SER A 124 -15.93 -5.49 -5.20
CA SER A 124 -16.36 -6.24 -6.40
C SER A 124 -15.22 -6.23 -7.42
N LEU A 125 -14.98 -7.38 -8.06
CA LEU A 125 -13.93 -7.54 -9.06
C LEU A 125 -14.56 -7.85 -10.41
N VAL A 126 -14.09 -7.14 -11.43
CA VAL A 126 -14.42 -7.41 -12.82
C VAL A 126 -13.23 -8.14 -13.46
N ASN A 127 -13.47 -9.27 -14.13
CA ASN A 127 -12.49 -10.02 -14.92
C ASN A 127 -11.35 -10.72 -14.16
N VAL A 128 -11.58 -11.22 -12.95
CA VAL A 128 -10.58 -12.08 -12.28
C VAL A 128 -10.82 -13.56 -12.57
N THR A 129 -9.79 -14.19 -13.12
CA THR A 129 -9.90 -15.53 -13.72
C THR A 129 -10.10 -16.66 -12.72
N HIS A 130 -9.67 -16.50 -11.46
CA HIS A 130 -9.71 -17.60 -10.50
C HIS A 130 -9.70 -17.16 -9.03
N CYS A 131 -10.38 -17.94 -8.17
CA CYS A 131 -10.32 -17.79 -6.73
C CYS A 131 -8.95 -18.24 -6.18
N GLN A 132 -8.30 -17.39 -5.40
CA GLN A 132 -6.98 -17.71 -4.85
C GLN A 132 -7.08 -18.64 -3.64
N TRP A 133 -8.15 -18.52 -2.86
CA TRP A 133 -8.39 -19.38 -1.69
C TRP A 133 -8.68 -20.83 -2.10
N CYS A 134 -9.57 -21.04 -3.09
CA CYS A 134 -9.83 -22.36 -3.64
C CYS A 134 -8.55 -23.00 -4.22
N LYS A 135 -7.73 -22.21 -4.93
CA LYS A 135 -6.44 -22.67 -5.46
C LYS A 135 -5.49 -23.11 -4.35
N PHE A 136 -5.43 -22.34 -3.27
CA PHE A 136 -4.59 -22.65 -2.11
C PHE A 136 -5.06 -23.94 -1.42
N LYS A 137 -6.36 -24.11 -1.19
CA LYS A 137 -6.93 -25.35 -0.61
C LYS A 137 -6.58 -26.59 -1.43
N VAL A 138 -6.72 -26.53 -2.75
CA VAL A 138 -6.35 -27.64 -3.65
C VAL A 138 -4.85 -27.95 -3.56
N LYS A 139 -4.00 -26.91 -3.53
CA LYS A 139 -2.56 -27.09 -3.41
C LYS A 139 -2.17 -27.77 -2.09
N VAL A 140 -2.70 -27.29 -0.97
CA VAL A 140 -2.42 -27.87 0.35
C VAL A 140 -2.99 -29.29 0.48
N ALA A 141 -4.19 -29.53 -0.05
CA ALA A 141 -4.79 -30.88 -0.08
C ALA A 141 -3.97 -31.84 -0.96
N GLY A 142 -3.48 -31.39 -2.11
CA GLY A 142 -2.60 -32.16 -2.99
C GLY A 142 -1.24 -32.45 -2.36
N GLU A 143 -0.68 -31.50 -1.60
CA GLU A 143 0.59 -31.66 -0.88
C GLU A 143 0.47 -32.55 0.37
N LYS A 144 -0.73 -32.69 0.93
CA LYS A 144 -1.07 -33.76 1.88
C LYS A 144 -1.19 -35.12 1.17
N ARG A 145 -1.99 -35.23 0.11
CA ARG A 145 -2.14 -36.49 -0.65
C ARG A 145 -0.83 -37.03 -1.24
N LYS A 146 0.06 -36.17 -1.71
CA LYS A 146 1.40 -36.57 -2.20
C LYS A 146 2.33 -37.11 -1.12
N ARG A 147 2.05 -36.82 0.16
CA ARG A 147 2.74 -37.46 1.29
C ARG A 147 2.17 -38.84 1.61
N ASP A 148 0.96 -39.13 1.16
CA ASP A 148 0.21 -40.32 1.56
C ASP A 148 0.08 -41.37 0.43
N LEU A 149 0.38 -41.05 -0.84
CA LEU A 149 0.24 -41.98 -1.99
C LEU A 149 1.37 -41.80 -3.04
N SER A 150 1.85 -42.93 -3.59
CA SER A 150 2.83 -43.02 -4.67
C SER A 150 2.32 -42.46 -6.01
N ALA A 151 3.24 -42.07 -6.87
CA ALA A 151 3.15 -41.04 -7.91
C ALA A 151 2.17 -41.23 -9.10
N ASP A 152 1.24 -42.18 -9.05
CA ASP A 152 0.47 -42.58 -10.23
C ASP A 152 -1.02 -42.28 -10.07
N SER A 153 -1.39 -41.02 -10.31
CA SER A 153 -2.70 -40.51 -10.81
C SER A 153 -2.92 -39.08 -10.33
N VAL A 154 -2.57 -38.09 -11.15
CA VAL A 154 -2.81 -36.67 -10.82
C VAL A 154 -3.46 -35.98 -12.01
N ASP A 155 -4.71 -36.32 -12.28
CA ASP A 155 -5.58 -35.50 -13.11
C ASP A 155 -6.92 -35.31 -12.40
N ASP A 156 -6.97 -34.27 -11.59
CA ASP A 156 -8.22 -33.66 -11.12
C ASP A 156 -8.00 -32.15 -11.07
N GLU A 157 -7.86 -31.54 -12.25
CA GLU A 157 -7.87 -30.10 -12.42
C GLU A 157 -9.31 -29.59 -12.20
N LYS A 158 -9.75 -29.58 -10.93
CA LYS A 158 -11.02 -28.95 -10.55
C LYS A 158 -10.99 -27.50 -11.04
N LYS A 159 -11.83 -27.20 -12.03
CA LYS A 159 -12.02 -25.86 -12.61
C LYS A 159 -12.14 -24.84 -11.48
N ASN A 160 -11.13 -23.98 -11.35
CA ASN A 160 -11.12 -22.99 -10.28
C ASN A 160 -12.21 -21.94 -10.56
N PRO A 161 -13.22 -21.77 -9.68
CA PRO A 161 -14.29 -20.82 -9.93
C PRO A 161 -13.74 -19.40 -10.09
N ARG A 162 -14.39 -18.60 -10.96
CA ARG A 162 -14.02 -17.19 -11.17
C ARG A 162 -14.20 -16.41 -9.89
N ALA A 163 -13.25 -15.53 -9.59
CA ALA A 163 -13.38 -14.66 -8.43
C ALA A 163 -14.37 -13.53 -8.74
N GLN A 164 -15.25 -13.25 -7.78
CA GLN A 164 -16.27 -12.19 -7.87
C GLN A 164 -15.94 -11.02 -6.96
N PHE A 165 -15.22 -11.28 -5.85
CA PHE A 165 -14.92 -10.29 -4.82
C PHE A 165 -13.47 -10.39 -4.37
N GLY A 166 -12.92 -9.31 -3.80
CA GLY A 166 -11.58 -9.29 -3.23
C GLY A 166 -11.50 -8.50 -1.94
N CYS A 167 -10.52 -8.83 -1.10
CA CYS A 167 -10.27 -8.10 0.13
C CYS A 167 -9.29 -6.96 -0.15
N GLU A 168 -9.66 -5.73 0.20
CA GLU A 168 -8.76 -4.58 0.02
C GLU A 168 -7.61 -4.60 1.02
N ALA A 169 -7.86 -5.08 2.25
CA ALA A 169 -6.86 -5.19 3.30
C ALA A 169 -5.85 -6.32 3.03
N CYS A 170 -6.35 -7.49 2.63
CA CYS A 170 -5.51 -8.68 2.40
C CYS A 170 -4.99 -8.78 0.96
N ASN A 171 -5.58 -8.05 0.01
CA ASN A 171 -5.31 -8.13 -1.42
C ASN A 171 -5.38 -9.57 -1.98
N VAL A 172 -6.42 -10.31 -1.57
CA VAL A 172 -6.74 -11.69 -1.98
C VAL A 172 -8.10 -11.73 -2.69
N TRP A 173 -8.26 -12.63 -3.66
CA TRP A 173 -9.48 -12.79 -4.47
C TRP A 173 -10.28 -14.06 -4.14
N PHE A 174 -11.61 -13.91 -4.08
CA PHE A 174 -12.57 -14.93 -3.63
C PHE A 174 -13.73 -15.11 -4.63
N CYS A 175 -14.24 -16.34 -4.76
CA CYS A 175 -15.40 -16.66 -5.59
C CYS A 175 -16.74 -16.37 -4.92
N GLY A 176 -16.78 -16.20 -3.60
CA GLY A 176 -18.02 -15.96 -2.87
C GLY A 176 -17.79 -15.65 -1.39
N PRO A 177 -18.87 -15.36 -0.64
CA PRO A 177 -18.82 -14.99 0.78
C PRO A 177 -18.33 -16.13 1.68
N GLU A 178 -18.56 -17.39 1.32
CA GLU A 178 -18.06 -18.54 2.10
C GLU A 178 -16.53 -18.60 2.12
N CYS A 179 -15.89 -18.50 0.95
CA CYS A 179 -14.43 -18.47 0.85
C CYS A 179 -13.83 -17.23 1.52
N TRP A 180 -14.56 -16.12 1.52
CA TRP A 180 -14.18 -14.93 2.26
C TRP A 180 -14.20 -15.18 3.77
N ASN A 181 -15.34 -15.67 4.27
CA ASN A 181 -15.58 -15.91 5.69
C ASN A 181 -14.57 -16.91 6.26
N GLU A 182 -14.36 -18.04 5.58
CA GLU A 182 -13.36 -19.03 5.95
C GLU A 182 -11.94 -18.44 6.01
N PHE A 183 -11.56 -17.63 5.02
CA PHE A 183 -10.24 -17.00 4.98
C PHE A 183 -10.05 -15.99 6.11
N HIS A 184 -11.13 -15.32 6.52
CA HIS A 184 -11.12 -14.32 7.59
C HIS A 184 -11.51 -14.92 8.96
N GLY A 185 -11.66 -16.23 9.08
CA GLY A 185 -12.07 -16.87 10.35
C GLY A 185 -13.43 -16.40 10.87
N LEU A 186 -14.29 -15.86 10.00
CA LEU A 186 -15.64 -15.42 10.33
C LEU A 186 -16.58 -16.63 10.16
N THR A 187 -16.63 -17.50 11.17
CA THR A 187 -17.66 -18.56 11.26
C THR A 187 -18.97 -18.00 11.78
#